data_AF-A0A969MAG1-F1
#
_entry.id   AF-A0A969MAG1-F1
#
_cell.length_a   1.000
_cell.length_b   1.000
_cell.length_c   1.000
_cell.angle_alpha   90.00
_cell.angle_beta   90.00
_cell.angle_gamma   90.00
#
_symmetry.space_group_name_H-M   'P 1'
#
loop_
_entity.id
_entity.type
_entity.pdbx_description
1 polymer ?
#
loop_
_entity_poly.entity_id
_entity_poly.type
_entity_poly.pdbx_seq_one_letter_code
_entity_poly.pdbx_strand_id
1 'polypeptide(L)' 'MVDMTQLTGEYAASWLPWIMIPLVFYILPFPVFAILFLWIEKEDIEEERTDIPGNQLMGNVINMDS' A
#
# COMPACT_ATOMS: atom_id res chain seq x y z
N MET A 1 1.79 -43.32 20.88
CA MET A 1 1.39 -42.20 21.78
C MET A 1 1.37 -40.96 20.90
N VAL A 2 0.21 -40.32 20.74
CA VAL A 2 0.09 -39.07 19.96
C VAL A 2 0.73 -37.96 20.78
N ASP A 3 1.60 -37.15 20.16
CA ASP A 3 2.13 -35.95 20.81
C ASP A 3 1.04 -34.87 20.85
N MET A 4 0.53 -34.61 22.06
CA MET A 4 -0.58 -33.68 22.33
C MET A 4 -0.10 -32.26 22.66
N THR A 5 1.21 -32.02 22.66
CA THR A 5 1.79 -30.74 23.10
C THR A 5 2.09 -29.79 21.95
N GLN A 6 2.02 -30.26 20.71
CA GLN A 6 2.42 -29.52 19.50
C GLN A 6 1.27 -29.44 18.49
N LEU A 7 1.25 -28.37 17.69
CA LEU A 7 0.34 -28.24 16.55
C LEU A 7 0.85 -29.12 15.40
N THR A 8 0.24 -30.29 15.25
CA THR A 8 0.53 -31.26 14.18
C THR A 8 -0.71 -31.50 13.31
N GLY A 9 -0.52 -32.09 12.13
CA GLY A 9 -1.61 -32.41 11.21
C GLY A 9 -1.43 -33.78 10.56
N GLU A 10 -2.46 -34.63 10.67
CA GLU A 10 -2.53 -35.94 10.00
C GLU A 10 -3.27 -35.80 8.66
N TYR A 11 -2.75 -34.93 7.79
CA TYR A 11 -3.22 -34.72 6.43
C TYR A 11 -2.03 -34.45 5.51
N ALA A 12 -2.22 -34.65 4.20
CA ALA A 12 -1.16 -34.43 3.22
C ALA A 12 -0.65 -32.97 3.27
N ALA A 13 0.67 -32.79 3.23
CA ALA A 13 1.33 -31.48 3.34
C ALA A 13 0.98 -30.70 4.63
N SER A 14 1.00 -31.35 5.79
CA SER A 14 0.79 -30.71 7.10
C SER A 14 1.81 -29.63 7.50
N TRP A 15 2.91 -29.50 6.76
CA TRP A 15 3.84 -28.37 6.87
C TRP A 15 3.27 -27.07 6.26
N LEU A 16 2.23 -27.16 5.43
CA LEU A 16 1.71 -26.03 4.65
C LEU A 16 1.08 -24.95 5.56
N PRO A 17 0.29 -25.26 6.60
CA PRO A 17 -0.20 -24.23 7.52
C PRO A 17 0.89 -23.56 8.35
N TRP A 18 1.99 -24.28 8.63
CA TRP A 18 3.13 -23.72 9.35
C TRP A 18 3.78 -22.54 8.61
N ILE A 19 3.67 -22.47 7.28
CA ILE A 19 4.15 -21.33 6.48
C ILE A 19 3.01 -20.45 5.94
N MET A 20 1.88 -21.02 5.56
CA MET A 20 0.78 -20.26 4.95
C MET A 20 0.05 -19.36 5.94
N ILE A 21 -0.16 -19.83 7.18
CA ILE A 21 -0.80 -19.02 8.21
C ILE A 21 0.09 -17.81 8.51
N PRO A 22 1.40 -17.99 8.76
CA PRO A 22 2.34 -16.90 8.77
C PRO A 22 2.30 -15.91 7.63
N LEU A 23 2.44 -16.44 6.42
CA LEU A 23 2.58 -15.66 5.22
C LEU A 23 1.35 -14.78 5.02
N VAL A 24 0.14 -15.31 5.20
CA VAL A 24 -1.11 -14.58 4.91
C VAL A 24 -1.53 -13.65 6.05
N PHE A 25 -1.31 -14.02 7.31
CA PHE A 25 -1.83 -13.24 8.44
C PHE A 25 -0.88 -12.16 8.95
N TYR A 26 0.44 -12.28 8.73
CA TYR A 26 1.38 -11.28 9.26
C TYR A 26 2.48 -10.85 8.30
N ILE A 27 2.78 -11.59 7.23
CA ILE A 27 3.76 -11.16 6.23
C ILE A 27 3.09 -10.35 5.12
N LEU A 28 2.11 -10.94 4.40
CA LEU A 28 1.39 -10.31 3.29
C LEU A 28 0.53 -9.09 3.63
N PRO A 29 -0.09 -8.94 4.82
CA PRO A 29 -0.95 -7.79 5.04
C PRO A 29 -0.16 -6.48 5.02
N PHE A 30 1.11 -6.46 5.46
CA PHE A 30 1.89 -5.21 5.42
C PHE A 30 2.21 -4.74 3.99
N PRO A 31 2.75 -5.56 3.07
CA PRO A 31 2.88 -5.17 1.66
C PRO A 31 1.55 -4.83 1.01
N VAL A 32 0.47 -5.57 1.29
CA VAL A 32 -0.86 -5.30 0.72
C VAL A 32 -1.37 -3.93 1.18
N PHE A 33 -1.29 -3.62 2.47
CA PHE A 33 -1.68 -2.31 2.99
C PHE A 33 -0.77 -1.19 2.47
N ALA A 34 0.53 -1.43 2.31
CA ALA A 34 1.43 -0.43 1.73
C ALA A 34 1.08 -0.11 0.27
N ILE A 35 0.76 -1.12 -0.55
CA ILE A 35 0.35 -0.92 -1.94
C ILE A 35 -1.00 -0.17 -1.99
N LEU A 36 -1.97 -0.57 -1.17
CA LEU A 36 -3.26 0.11 -1.10
C LEU A 36 -3.13 1.56 -0.63
N PHE A 37 -2.29 1.81 0.37
CA PHE A 37 -2.02 3.15 0.88
C PHE A 37 -1.44 4.06 -0.20
N LEU A 38 -0.40 3.60 -0.91
CA LEU A 38 0.19 4.35 -2.01
C LEU A 38 -0.81 4.60 -3.16
N TRP A 39 -1.74 3.68 -3.39
CA TRP A 39 -2.76 3.85 -4.42
C TRP A 39 -3.82 4.89 -4.04
N ILE A 40 -4.26 4.90 -2.77
CA ILE A 40 -5.23 5.89 -2.25
C ILE A 40 -4.63 7.30 -2.27
N GLU A 41 -3.43 7.48 -1.72
CA GLU A 41 -2.76 8.79 -1.65
C GLU A 41 -2.31 9.31 -3.04
N LYS A 42 -2.31 8.46 -4.07
CA LYS A 42 -1.91 8.87 -5.43
C LYS A 42 -2.85 9.93 -6.02
N GLU A 43 -4.14 9.86 -5.72
CA GLU A 43 -5.13 10.81 -6.27
C GLU A 43 -5.04 12.19 -5.59
N ASP A 44 -4.85 12.22 -4.27
CA ASP A 44 -4.68 13.47 -3.50
C ASP A 44 -3.44 14.27 -3.93
N ILE A 45 -2.33 13.59 -4.25
CA ILE A 45 -1.10 14.24 -4.73
C ILE A 45 -1.28 14.86 -6.13
N GLU A 46 -2.13 14.28 -6.98
CA GLU A 46 -2.38 14.77 -8.33
C GLU A 46 -3.21 16.07 -8.32
N GLU A 47 -4.20 16.20 -7.42
CA GLU A 47 -4.98 17.45 -7.24
C GLU A 47 -4.12 18.59 -6.66
N GLU A 48 -3.32 18.36 -5.61
CA GLU A 48 -2.46 19.40 -5.03
C GLU A 48 -1.44 19.96 -6.05
N ARG A 49 -0.94 19.11 -6.95
CA ARG A 49 0.01 19.54 -7.99
C ARG A 49 -0.64 20.45 -9.04
N THR A 50 -1.93 20.33 -9.28
CA THR A 50 -2.66 21.20 -10.22
C THR A 50 -3.06 22.55 -9.64
N ASP A 51 -3.07 22.67 -8.31
CA ASP A 51 -3.47 23.88 -7.59
C ASP A 51 -2.32 24.85 -7.31
N ILE A 52 -1.08 24.56 -7.74
CA ILE A 52 0.05 25.48 -7.59
C ILE A 52 -0.26 26.81 -8.34
N PRO A 53 -0.49 27.93 -7.63
CA PRO A 53 -0.81 29.23 -8.25
C PRO A 53 0.47 29.93 -8.74
N GLY A 54 1.40 29.17 -9.31
CA GLY A 54 2.73 29.66 -9.71
C GLY A 54 2.81 30.17 -11.15
N ASN A 55 1.85 29.81 -12.01
CA ASN A 55 1.92 30.14 -13.44
C ASN A 55 0.98 31.28 -13.87
N GLN A 56 0.04 31.72 -13.02
CA GLN A 56 -0.88 32.81 -13.36
C GLN A 56 -0.31 34.20 -13.07
N LEU A 57 0.71 34.32 -12.23
CA LEU A 57 1.32 35.61 -11.89
C LEU A 57 2.24 36.15 -13.00
N MET A 58 2.69 35.32 -13.95
CA MET A 58 3.62 35.73 -15.00
C MET A 58 2.93 36.17 -16.31
N GLY A 59 1.64 35.83 -16.48
CA GLY A 59 0.85 36.22 -17.66
C GLY A 59 0.24 37.63 -17.58
N ASN A 60 0.11 38.20 -16.37
CA ASN A 60 -0.45 39.55 -16.19
C ASN A 60 0.59 40.68 -16.29
N VAL A 61 1.89 40.39 -16.11
CA VAL A 61 2.94 41.43 -16.17
C VAL A 61 3.22 41.84 -17.62
N ILE A 62 3.05 40.94 -18.59
CA ILE A 62 3.27 41.23 -20.02
C ILE A 62 2.17 42.11 -20.65
N ASN A 63 1.05 42.35 -19.95
CA ASN A 63 -0.07 43.16 -20.47
C ASN A 63 -0.18 44.55 -19.82
N MET A 64 0.80 44.97 -19.00
CA MET A 64 0.81 46.28 -18.35
C MET A 64 1.64 47.35 -19.08
N ASP A 65 2.26 47.00 -20.22
CA ASP A 65 3.11 47.90 -21.03
C ASP A 65 2.38 48.41 -22.30
N SER A 66 1.07 48.71 -22.20
CA SER A 66 0.27 49.36 -23.26
C SER A 66 0.02 50.83 -22.96
#